data_AF-A0A553DBY9-F1
#
_entry.id   AF-A0A553DBY9-F1
#
_cell.length_a   1.000
_cell.length_b   1.000
_cell.length_c   1.000
_cell.angle_alpha   90.00
_cell.angle_beta   90.00
_cell.angle_gamma   90.00
#
_symmetry.space_group_name_H-M   'P 1'
#
loop_
_entity.id
_entity.type
_entity.pdbx_description
1 polymer ?
#
loop_
_entity_poly.entity_id
_entity_poly.type
_entity_poly.pdbx_seq_one_letter_code
_entity_poly.pdbx_strand_id
1 'polypeptide(L)'
;MKNNLLLYLTILSLSSFNNYAQKTKVVSSEDKKSDNYAYIDAVKTYERVSEKGYKSVEMLKKMGNAYFFNEKLDKAAKYYGELCDMTTDLEPEYYYRYAISLKAIGEDKKASENLKKYNQLSGNQIIEEKHE
;
A
#
# COMPACT_ATOMS: atom_id res chain seq x y z
N MET A 1 25.63 50.51 42.90
CA MET A 1 25.00 49.25 42.44
C MET A 1 24.52 49.42 41.01
N LYS A 2 25.34 49.10 40.00
CA LYS A 2 24.92 48.96 38.59
C LYS A 2 26.14 48.61 37.75
N ASN A 3 26.14 47.40 37.22
CA ASN A 3 26.74 46.97 35.93
C ASN A 3 26.89 45.44 35.79
N ASN A 4 26.26 44.66 36.68
CA ASN A 4 26.21 43.19 36.52
C ASN A 4 25.13 42.73 35.52
N LEU A 5 24.35 43.66 34.95
CA LEU A 5 23.27 43.35 33.99
C LEU A 5 23.83 42.85 32.64
N LEU A 6 24.99 43.38 32.22
CA LEU A 6 25.67 42.97 31.00
C LEU A 6 26.26 41.55 31.08
N LEU A 7 26.59 41.09 32.30
CA LEU A 7 27.23 39.79 32.54
C LEU A 7 26.22 38.63 32.53
N TYR A 8 24.93 38.90 32.79
CA TYR A 8 23.87 37.89 32.69
C TYR A 8 23.35 37.70 31.25
N LEU A 9 23.48 38.73 30.40
CA LEU A 9 23.04 38.69 29.00
C LEU A 9 23.93 37.80 28.11
N THR A 10 25.19 37.58 28.49
CA THR A 10 26.12 36.72 27.75
C THR A 10 25.98 35.23 28.08
N ILE A 11 25.35 34.87 29.20
CA ILE A 11 25.17 33.47 29.63
C ILE A 11 23.92 32.83 29.01
N LEU A 12 22.95 33.64 28.54
CA LEU A 12 21.68 33.16 28.00
C LEU A 12 21.73 32.74 26.51
N SER A 13 22.84 32.98 25.80
CA SER A 13 22.97 32.69 24.36
C SER A 13 23.49 31.28 24.04
N LEU A 14 23.80 30.46 25.04
CA LEU A 14 24.37 29.11 24.85
C LEU A 14 23.33 27.98 24.77
N SER A 15 22.05 28.30 24.84
CA SER A 15 20.98 27.30 24.77
C SER A 15 20.02 27.65 23.64
N SER A 16 20.29 27.13 22.44
CA SER A 16 19.27 26.63 21.49
C SER A 16 19.83 26.56 20.06
N PHE A 17 20.59 25.51 19.75
CA PHE A 17 20.52 24.87 18.43
C PHE A 17 20.70 23.36 18.60
N ASN A 18 19.80 22.74 19.38
CA ASN A 18 19.50 21.33 19.16
C ASN A 18 18.70 21.28 17.86
N ASN A 19 19.41 21.26 16.73
CA ASN A 19 18.85 20.81 15.47
C ASN A 19 18.45 19.35 15.72
N TYR A 20 17.18 19.13 16.05
CA TYR A 20 16.57 17.84 15.79
C TYR A 20 16.65 17.67 14.29
N ALA A 21 17.67 16.95 13.82
CA ALA A 21 17.59 16.24 12.58
C ALA A 21 16.39 15.31 12.74
N GLN A 22 15.20 15.79 12.35
CA GLN A 22 14.11 14.91 12.03
C GLN A 22 14.73 13.92 11.06
N LYS A 23 14.83 12.65 11.49
CA LYS A 23 15.07 11.54 10.58
C LYS A 23 13.82 11.45 9.70
N THR A 24 13.61 12.44 8.83
CA THR A 24 12.95 12.21 7.57
C THR A 24 13.78 11.11 6.97
N LYS A 25 13.27 9.88 7.00
CA LYS A 25 13.89 8.74 6.36
C LYS A 25 13.98 9.17 4.90
N VAL A 26 15.12 9.74 4.51
CA VAL A 26 15.43 10.03 3.13
C VAL A 26 15.59 8.63 2.57
N VAL A 27 14.49 8.07 2.06
CA VAL A 27 14.47 6.75 1.47
C VAL A 27 15.49 6.79 0.35
N SER A 28 16.68 6.25 0.61
CA SER A 28 17.77 6.29 -0.35
C SER A 28 17.39 5.41 -1.53
N SER A 29 18.05 5.61 -2.67
CA SER A 29 17.92 4.68 -3.79
C SER A 29 18.28 3.24 -3.40
N GLU A 30 19.14 3.03 -2.40
CA GLU A 30 19.40 1.70 -1.84
C GLU A 30 18.21 1.14 -1.06
N ASP A 31 17.56 1.95 -0.21
CA ASP A 31 16.38 1.51 0.55
C ASP A 31 15.23 1.10 -0.40
N LYS A 32 14.98 1.88 -1.45
CA LYS A 32 13.97 1.53 -2.48
C LYS A 32 14.33 0.26 -3.23
N LYS A 33 15.61 0.00 -3.51
CA LYS A 33 16.05 -1.24 -4.14
C LYS A 33 15.91 -2.43 -3.19
N SER A 34 16.23 -2.24 -1.92
CA SER A 34 16.07 -3.25 -0.86
C SER A 34 14.61 -3.65 -0.67
N ASP A 35 13.71 -2.68 -0.59
CA ASP A 35 12.27 -2.93 -0.45
C ASP A 35 11.70 -3.66 -1.68
N ASN A 36 12.12 -3.28 -2.89
CA ASN A 36 11.77 -4.00 -4.12
C ASN A 36 12.33 -5.44 -4.14
N TYR A 37 13.52 -5.67 -3.59
CA TYR A 37 14.13 -7.00 -3.54
C TYR A 37 13.37 -7.92 -2.58
N ALA A 38 13.10 -7.44 -1.36
CA ALA A 38 12.30 -8.17 -0.37
C ALA A 38 10.90 -8.49 -0.91
N TYR A 39 10.31 -7.57 -1.68
CA TYR A 39 9.02 -7.76 -2.33
C TYR A 39 9.05 -8.82 -3.43
N ILE A 40 10.04 -8.80 -4.32
CA ILE A 40 10.22 -9.82 -5.37
C ILE A 40 10.40 -11.21 -4.74
N ASP A 41 11.17 -11.31 -3.65
CA ASP A 41 11.39 -12.58 -2.96
C ASP A 41 10.14 -13.10 -2.26
N ALA A 42 9.33 -12.22 -1.67
CA ALA A 42 8.04 -12.59 -1.10
C ALA A 42 7.08 -13.14 -2.17
N VAL A 43 6.96 -12.46 -3.32
CA VAL A 43 6.12 -12.91 -4.44
C VAL A 43 6.55 -14.27 -4.97
N LYS A 44 7.86 -14.49 -5.17
CA LYS A 44 8.39 -15.80 -5.60
C LYS A 44 8.10 -16.90 -4.59
N THR A 45 8.18 -16.57 -3.31
CA THR A 45 7.85 -17.52 -2.24
C THR A 45 6.38 -17.90 -2.29
N TYR A 46 5.48 -16.92 -2.47
CA TYR A 46 4.06 -17.17 -2.61
C TYR A 46 3.72 -17.94 -3.90
N GLU A 47 4.38 -17.67 -5.03
CA GLU A 47 4.23 -18.47 -6.26
C GLU A 47 4.52 -19.95 -5.97
N ARG A 48 5.66 -20.26 -5.36
CA ARG A 48 6.06 -21.65 -5.04
C ARG A 48 5.10 -22.35 -4.06
N VAL A 49 4.54 -21.61 -3.12
CA VAL A 49 3.58 -22.15 -2.13
C VAL A 49 2.21 -22.40 -2.79
N SER A 50 1.78 -21.48 -3.65
CA SER A 50 0.54 -21.59 -4.44
C SER A 50 0.59 -22.77 -5.42
N GLU A 51 1.74 -23.02 -6.05
CA GLU A 51 1.97 -24.18 -6.92
C GLU A 51 1.82 -25.52 -6.18
N LYS A 52 2.03 -25.55 -4.87
CA LYS A 52 1.80 -26.71 -4.01
C LYS A 52 0.36 -26.83 -3.53
N GLY A 53 -0.54 -25.96 -4.01
CA GLY A 53 -1.97 -25.96 -3.66
C GLY A 53 -2.31 -25.16 -2.39
N TYR A 54 -1.33 -24.58 -1.70
CA TYR A 54 -1.58 -23.77 -0.51
C TYR A 54 -1.94 -22.36 -0.92
N LYS A 55 -3.20 -21.97 -0.67
CA LYS A 55 -3.70 -20.62 -0.94
C LYS A 55 -4.46 -20.11 0.27
N SER A 56 -4.32 -18.81 0.55
CA SER A 56 -5.11 -18.10 1.55
C SER A 56 -5.52 -16.75 0.99
N VAL A 57 -6.60 -16.18 1.52
CA VAL A 57 -7.08 -14.83 1.18
C VAL A 57 -5.96 -13.81 1.29
N GLU A 58 -5.22 -13.81 2.41
CA GLU A 58 -4.12 -12.89 2.66
C GLU A 58 -2.96 -13.05 1.66
N MET A 59 -2.64 -14.28 1.30
CA MET A 59 -1.60 -14.56 0.29
C MET A 59 -2.02 -14.01 -1.08
N LEU A 60 -3.27 -14.27 -1.49
CA LEU A 60 -3.80 -13.82 -2.77
C LEU A 60 -3.93 -12.28 -2.83
N LYS A 61 -4.33 -11.63 -1.72
CA LYS A 61 -4.30 -10.16 -1.58
C LYS A 61 -2.89 -9.61 -1.83
N LYS A 62 -1.88 -10.20 -1.16
CA LYS A 62 -0.47 -9.79 -1.32
C LYS A 62 0.02 -10.00 -2.75
N MET A 63 -0.25 -11.15 -3.37
CA MET A 63 0.17 -11.43 -4.74
C MET A 63 -0.53 -10.52 -5.76
N GLY A 64 -1.85 -10.37 -5.69
CA GLY A 64 -2.61 -9.49 -6.59
C GLY A 64 -2.12 -8.04 -6.52
N ASN A 65 -2.01 -7.50 -5.30
CA ASN A 65 -1.42 -6.17 -5.08
C ASN A 65 0.01 -6.12 -5.62
N ALA A 66 0.76 -7.21 -5.44
CA ALA A 66 2.15 -7.19 -5.80
C ALA A 66 2.38 -6.98 -7.31
N TYR A 67 1.66 -7.75 -8.11
CA TYR A 67 1.71 -7.60 -9.55
C TYR A 67 1.03 -6.32 -10.03
N PHE A 68 -0.06 -5.90 -9.38
CA PHE A 68 -0.78 -4.68 -9.74
C PHE A 68 0.13 -3.44 -9.64
N PHE A 69 0.80 -3.25 -8.50
CA PHE A 69 1.67 -2.09 -8.28
C PHE A 69 2.98 -2.15 -9.07
N ASN A 70 3.30 -3.30 -9.67
CA ASN A 70 4.42 -3.48 -10.60
C ASN A 70 3.98 -3.55 -12.07
N GLU A 71 2.75 -3.11 -12.37
CA GLU A 71 2.19 -3.04 -13.73
C GLU A 71 2.14 -4.38 -14.48
N LYS A 72 2.25 -5.50 -13.75
CA LYS A 72 2.11 -6.87 -14.29
C LYS A 72 0.64 -7.28 -14.23
N LEU A 73 -0.19 -6.57 -14.99
CA LEU A 73 -1.65 -6.60 -14.88
C LEU A 73 -2.26 -7.95 -15.28
N ASP A 74 -1.60 -8.70 -16.15
CA ASP A 74 -1.95 -10.08 -16.50
C ASP A 74 -1.89 -11.02 -15.28
N LYS A 75 -0.78 -10.96 -14.53
CA LYS A 75 -0.62 -11.73 -13.29
C LYS A 75 -1.53 -11.22 -12.20
N ALA A 76 -1.70 -9.90 -12.08
CA ALA A 76 -2.62 -9.31 -11.12
C ALA A 76 -4.06 -9.81 -11.34
N ALA A 77 -4.53 -9.81 -12.60
CA ALA A 77 -5.84 -10.33 -12.96
C ALA A 77 -6.02 -11.80 -12.53
N LYS A 78 -5.01 -12.64 -12.74
CA LYS A 78 -5.03 -14.03 -12.27
C LYS A 78 -5.27 -14.12 -10.76
N TYR A 79 -4.44 -13.47 -9.95
CA TYR A 79 -4.51 -13.62 -8.49
C TYR A 79 -5.72 -12.93 -7.86
N TYR A 80 -6.17 -11.80 -8.42
CA TYR A 80 -7.43 -11.20 -7.98
C TYR A 80 -8.64 -12.06 -8.36
N GLY A 81 -8.60 -12.74 -9.51
CA GLY A 81 -9.63 -13.72 -9.86
C GLY A 81 -9.72 -14.84 -8.84
N GLU A 82 -8.59 -15.46 -8.51
CA GLU A 82 -8.52 -16.50 -7.47
C GLU A 82 -8.97 -15.97 -6.09
N LEU A 83 -8.66 -14.72 -5.77
CA LEU A 83 -9.09 -14.07 -4.53
C LEU A 83 -10.61 -13.93 -4.48
N CYS A 84 -11.23 -13.45 -5.56
CA CYS A 84 -12.67 -13.28 -5.68
C CYS A 84 -13.44 -14.61 -5.73
N ASP A 85 -12.81 -15.69 -6.21
CA ASP A 85 -13.36 -17.05 -6.15
C ASP A 85 -13.32 -17.60 -4.71
N MET A 86 -12.34 -17.20 -3.91
CA MET A 86 -12.16 -17.68 -2.53
C MET A 86 -13.04 -16.93 -1.52
N THR A 87 -13.30 -15.64 -1.74
CA THR A 87 -14.12 -14.83 -0.85
C THR A 87 -14.75 -13.64 -1.57
N THR A 88 -15.93 -13.23 -1.10
CA THR A 88 -16.58 -11.99 -1.50
C THR A 88 -16.49 -10.88 -0.45
N ASP A 89 -15.97 -11.20 0.74
CA ASP A 89 -15.72 -10.25 1.82
C ASP A 89 -14.35 -9.58 1.59
N LEU A 90 -14.37 -8.54 0.76
CA LEU A 90 -13.19 -7.82 0.32
C LEU A 90 -13.49 -6.33 0.33
N GLU A 91 -12.47 -5.55 0.66
CA GLU A 91 -12.48 -4.10 0.59
C GLU A 91 -12.70 -3.65 -0.87
N PRO A 92 -13.43 -2.54 -1.11
CA PRO A 92 -13.80 -2.10 -2.45
C PRO A 92 -12.61 -2.02 -3.42
N GLU A 93 -11.44 -1.61 -2.93
CA GLU A 93 -10.22 -1.42 -3.72
C GLU A 93 -9.79 -2.70 -4.46
N TYR A 94 -10.06 -3.89 -3.91
CA TYR A 94 -9.72 -5.15 -4.57
C TYR A 94 -10.55 -5.36 -5.84
N TYR A 95 -11.84 -5.02 -5.81
CA TYR A 95 -12.70 -5.06 -7.01
C TYR A 95 -12.27 -4.04 -8.05
N TYR A 96 -11.89 -2.83 -7.61
CA TYR A 96 -11.37 -1.81 -8.51
C TYR A 96 -10.07 -2.25 -9.19
N ARG A 97 -9.07 -2.71 -8.43
CA ARG A 97 -7.78 -3.18 -8.97
C ARG A 97 -7.96 -4.40 -9.87
N TYR A 98 -8.86 -5.30 -9.52
CA TYR A 98 -9.19 -6.43 -10.37
C TYR A 98 -9.77 -5.97 -11.71
N ALA A 99 -10.72 -5.02 -11.69
CA ALA A 99 -11.29 -4.49 -12.92
C ALA A 99 -10.27 -3.80 -13.83
N ILE A 100 -9.37 -3.00 -13.26
CA ILE A 100 -8.26 -2.39 -14.02
C ILE A 100 -7.37 -3.46 -14.65
N SER A 101 -7.05 -4.52 -13.89
CA SER A 101 -6.23 -5.63 -14.36
C SER A 101 -6.92 -6.40 -15.51
N LEU A 102 -8.22 -6.68 -15.37
CA LEU A 102 -9.04 -7.32 -16.39
C LEU A 102 -9.12 -6.50 -17.68
N LYS A 103 -9.29 -5.18 -17.56
CA LYS A 103 -9.31 -4.28 -18.72
C LYS A 103 -7.99 -4.32 -19.49
N ALA A 104 -6.86 -4.38 -18.79
CA ALA A 104 -5.54 -4.47 -19.42
C ALA A 104 -5.32 -5.76 -20.23
N ILE A 105 -6.05 -6.83 -19.91
CA ILE A 105 -6.04 -8.10 -20.67
C ILE A 105 -7.25 -8.27 -21.61
N GLY A 106 -8.06 -7.23 -21.80
CA GLY A 106 -9.21 -7.25 -22.72
C GLY A 106 -10.47 -7.94 -22.20
N GLU A 107 -10.53 -8.27 -20.91
CA GLU A 107 -11.70 -8.89 -20.26
C GLU A 107 -12.76 -7.83 -19.85
N ASP A 108 -13.18 -7.00 -20.80
CA ASP A 108 -13.98 -5.79 -20.56
C ASP A 108 -15.31 -6.03 -19.85
N LYS A 109 -15.98 -7.16 -20.13
CA LYS A 109 -17.24 -7.52 -19.49
C LYS A 109 -17.03 -7.77 -17.99
N LYS A 110 -16.06 -8.60 -17.62
CA LYS A 110 -15.73 -8.88 -16.21
C LYS A 110 -15.20 -7.64 -15.52
N ALA A 111 -14.43 -6.80 -16.21
CA ALA A 111 -13.96 -5.53 -15.68
C ALA A 111 -15.14 -4.62 -15.30
N SER A 112 -16.13 -4.51 -16.20
CA SER A 112 -17.34 -3.72 -15.96
C SER A 112 -18.16 -4.24 -14.79
N GLU A 113 -18.27 -5.57 -14.63
CA GLU A 113 -18.95 -6.20 -13.49
C GLU A 113 -18.27 -5.88 -12.16
N ASN A 114 -16.93 -5.96 -12.12
CA ASN A 114 -16.16 -5.65 -10.91
C ASN A 114 -16.19 -4.14 -10.56
N LEU A 115 -16.19 -3.25 -11.56
CA LEU A 115 -16.39 -1.81 -11.31
C LEU A 115 -17.77 -1.50 -10.73
N LYS A 116 -18.82 -2.20 -11.18
CA LYS A 116 -20.15 -2.04 -10.58
C LYS A 116 -20.13 -2.44 -9.10
N LYS A 117 -19.47 -3.55 -8.76
CA LYS A 117 -19.34 -4.02 -7.38
C LYS A 117 -18.53 -3.04 -6.52
N TYR A 118 -17.43 -2.51 -7.05
CA TYR A 118 -16.67 -1.44 -6.41
C TYR A 118 -17.57 -0.23 -6.08
N ASN A 119 -18.30 0.30 -7.05
CA ASN A 119 -19.16 1.47 -6.86
C ASN A 119 -20.26 1.23 -5.82
N GLN A 120 -20.85 0.03 -5.79
CA GLN A 120 -21.86 -0.35 -4.80
C GLN A 120 -21.27 -0.33 -3.37
N LEU A 121 -20.09 -0.92 -3.18
CA LEU A 121 -19.47 -1.02 -1.85
C LEU A 121 -18.92 0.34 -1.39
N SER A 122 -18.27 1.10 -2.26
CA SER A 122 -17.74 2.44 -1.92
C SER A 122 -18.84 3.45 -1.64
N GLY A 123 -19.99 3.36 -2.33
CA GLY A 123 -21.16 4.19 -2.04
C GLY A 123 -21.73 3.93 -0.64
N ASN A 124 -21.74 2.66 -0.22
CA ASN A 124 -22.22 2.27 1.12
C ASN A 124 -21.25 2.72 2.23
N GLN A 125 -19.95 2.58 2.01
CA GLN A 125 -18.93 3.01 2.99
C GLN A 125 -19.02 4.50 3.33
N ILE A 126 -19.26 5.37 2.32
CA ILE A 126 -19.44 6.82 2.53
C ILE A 126 -20.68 7.12 3.39
N ILE A 127 -21.70 6.25 3.37
CA ILE A 127 -22.91 6.41 4.18
C ILE A 127 -22.60 6.00 5.63
N GLU A 128 -21.92 4.87 5.84
CA GLU A 128 -21.55 4.39 7.17
C GLU A 128 -20.62 5.36 7.91
N GLU A 129 -19.61 5.93 7.25
CA GLU A 129 -18.70 6.92 7.83
C GLU A 129 -19.39 8.25 8.22
N LYS A 130 -20.59 8.54 7.71
CA LYS A 130 -21.37 9.74 8.09
C LYS A 130 -22.27 9.52 9.31
N HIS A 131 -22.38 8.28 9.77
CA HIS A 131 -23.27 7.90 10.86
C HIS A 131 -22.53 7.47 12.14
N GLU A 132 -21.19 7.53 12.15
CA GLU A 132 -20.33 7.47 13.35
C GLU A 132 -19.94 8.88 13.83
#